data_AF-A0A2V6V5X5-F1
#
_entry.id   AF-A0A2V6V5X5-F1
#
_cell.length_a   1.000
_cell.length_b   1.000
_cell.length_c   1.000
_cell.angle_alpha   90.00
_cell.angle_beta   90.00
_cell.angle_gamma   90.00
#
_symmetry.space_group_name_H-M   'P 1'
#
loop_
_entity.id
_entity.type
_entity.pdbx_description
1 polymer ?
#
loop_
_entity_poly.entity_id
_entity_poly.type
_entity_poly.pdbx_seq_one_letter_code
_entity_poly.pdbx_strand_id
1 'polypeptide(L)'
;MTRPRASRSARRATWRWPCCWAAPASPRTRGSTPGETAVWPCSRSMARRSPRSARSKWAACRRAWSSAPTGSICTSVTTPIATSPSSKSTGRGSPTPARSSSCRASLLRCAGGLSRRTALPVTPPLHRAFLERALPLFQADARLAGLAVGGSFITGAMDEHSDLDLVVVSPPETSRDVLRDGSDIAQRLGPLLAAFPGDHVGEPRLLICLYGPPLLLHVDLKFISTDELSRRVEDPTILWDRDGALRSVLSTSTAEYPRPRFQWIEDRFWVWVHSIAVKIRCGELFEAIDGLAFVRARVLGPLALHQAGAQPNGVRRVEQRVATRVSALRSTLSLHDPESCRDALVATVALYAELREQLGPPILVRRSGAEHAVRSYLARADGNGGAS
;
A
#
# COMPACT_ATOMS: atom_id res chain seq x y z
N MET A 1 29.05 -59.22 13.62
CA MET A 1 30.24 -58.35 13.75
C MET A 1 30.06 -57.12 12.88
N THR A 2 30.34 -55.94 13.48
CA THR A 2 30.62 -54.63 12.86
C THR A 2 29.58 -53.95 11.94
N ARG A 3 28.76 -53.06 12.53
CA ARG A 3 28.24 -51.85 11.88
C ARG A 3 29.34 -50.77 11.79
N PRO A 4 29.38 -49.92 10.75
CA PRO A 4 30.08 -48.64 10.84
C PRO A 4 29.12 -47.53 11.28
N ARG A 5 29.49 -46.85 12.37
CA ARG A 5 28.96 -45.55 12.79
C ARG A 5 29.58 -44.47 11.90
N ALA A 6 28.76 -43.66 11.24
CA ALA A 6 29.17 -42.35 10.72
C ALA A 6 28.41 -41.26 11.48
N SER A 7 29.11 -40.63 12.43
CA SER A 7 28.69 -39.42 13.11
C SER A 7 28.79 -38.22 12.16
N ARG A 8 27.67 -37.59 11.82
CA ARG A 8 27.66 -36.21 11.32
C ARG A 8 27.00 -35.30 12.34
N SER A 9 27.81 -34.41 12.91
CA SER A 9 27.34 -33.33 13.76
C SER A 9 26.46 -32.39 12.94
N ALA A 10 25.16 -32.41 13.19
CA ALA A 10 24.24 -31.37 12.75
C ALA A 10 24.56 -30.09 13.53
N ARG A 11 25.39 -29.21 12.96
CA ARG A 11 25.45 -27.82 13.41
C ARG A 11 24.12 -27.19 13.04
N ARG A 12 23.25 -27.01 14.03
CA ARG A 12 22.06 -26.16 13.92
C ARG A 12 22.54 -24.73 13.67
N ALA A 13 22.57 -24.33 12.41
CA ALA A 13 22.62 -22.92 12.06
C ALA A 13 21.19 -22.37 12.24
N THR A 14 20.94 -21.77 13.41
CA THR A 14 19.78 -20.90 13.61
C THR A 14 20.01 -19.65 12.77
N TRP A 15 19.53 -19.66 11.53
CA TRP A 15 19.51 -18.46 10.69
C TRP A 15 18.36 -17.57 11.16
N ARG A 16 18.73 -16.44 11.76
CA ARG A 16 17.83 -15.33 12.01
C ARG A 16 17.53 -14.66 10.67
N TRP A 17 16.25 -14.59 10.33
CA TRP A 17 15.71 -13.74 9.28
C TRP A 17 16.13 -12.28 9.51
N PRO A 18 16.71 -11.59 8.52
CA PRO A 18 16.68 -10.14 8.51
C PRO A 18 15.31 -9.71 8.02
N CYS A 19 14.43 -9.29 8.93
CA CYS A 19 13.40 -8.31 8.63
C CYS A 19 14.11 -7.03 8.15
N CYS A 20 14.48 -6.96 6.87
CA CYS A 20 15.19 -5.81 6.32
C CYS A 20 14.79 -5.57 4.86
N TRP A 21 13.51 -5.28 4.63
CA TRP A 21 13.10 -4.56 3.42
C TRP A 21 11.99 -3.55 3.78
N ALA A 22 12.24 -2.77 4.84
CA ALA A 22 11.42 -1.61 5.17
C ALA A 22 11.58 -0.54 4.06
N ALA A 23 10.45 0.03 3.61
CA ALA A 23 10.45 1.24 2.80
C ALA A 23 11.19 2.38 3.54
N PRO A 24 11.84 3.32 2.84
CA PRO A 24 12.47 4.44 3.51
C PRO A 24 11.40 5.30 4.20
N ALA A 25 11.49 5.40 5.52
CA ALA A 25 10.80 6.44 6.27
C ALA A 25 11.35 7.83 5.85
N SER A 26 10.45 8.81 5.69
CA SER A 26 10.79 10.19 5.36
C SER A 26 11.78 10.78 6.39
N PRO A 27 12.83 11.52 5.96
CA PRO A 27 13.78 12.10 6.89
C PRO A 27 13.16 13.28 7.65
N ARG A 28 13.22 13.24 8.98
CA ARG A 28 13.09 14.43 9.83
C ARG A 28 14.32 15.30 9.63
N THR A 29 14.12 16.56 9.27
CA THR A 29 15.15 17.59 9.19
C THR A 29 15.56 18.04 10.59
N ARG A 30 16.86 17.96 10.92
CA ARG A 30 17.51 18.85 11.90
C ARG A 30 18.97 19.12 11.49
N GLY A 31 19.26 20.41 11.31
CA GLY A 31 20.39 21.11 11.93
C GLY A 31 21.82 20.68 11.58
N SER A 32 22.47 21.52 10.78
CA SER A 32 23.87 21.53 10.35
C SER A 32 24.90 21.67 11.48
N THR A 33 26.07 21.03 11.35
CA THR A 33 27.41 21.65 11.19
C THR A 33 28.52 20.58 11.03
N PRO A 34 29.67 20.90 10.39
CA PRO A 34 30.59 19.91 9.82
C PRO A 34 31.90 19.76 10.61
N GLY A 35 32.53 18.58 10.48
CA GLY A 35 33.94 18.39 10.83
C GLY A 35 34.23 17.01 11.40
N GLU A 36 34.91 16.18 10.61
CA GLU A 36 36.05 15.32 10.97
C GLU A 36 36.07 14.02 10.16
N THR A 37 37.08 13.97 9.31
CA THR A 37 37.63 12.80 8.61
C THR A 37 38.10 11.75 9.61
N ALA A 38 37.58 10.52 9.51
CA ALA A 38 38.17 9.36 10.18
C ALA A 38 38.35 8.20 9.18
N VAL A 39 39.63 7.91 8.96
CA VAL A 39 40.21 6.82 8.19
C VAL A 39 39.92 5.48 8.88
N TRP A 40 39.51 4.46 8.11
CA TRP A 40 39.42 3.07 8.59
C TRP A 40 40.70 2.30 8.24
N PRO A 41 41.39 1.66 9.19
CA PRO A 41 42.33 0.61 8.87
C PRO A 41 41.69 -0.78 9.05
N CYS A 42 41.93 -1.60 8.04
CA CYS A 42 41.72 -3.03 8.00
C CYS A 42 42.72 -3.75 8.93
N SER A 43 42.29 -4.75 9.71
CA SER A 43 43.11 -5.94 9.97
C SER A 43 42.33 -7.08 10.66
N ARG A 44 42.66 -8.30 10.21
CA ARG A 44 42.30 -9.59 10.79
C ARG A 44 43.16 -9.88 12.03
N SER A 45 42.62 -10.55 13.05
CA SER A 45 43.24 -11.75 13.63
C SER A 45 42.27 -12.53 14.52
N MET A 46 42.41 -13.86 14.52
CA MET A 46 41.74 -14.82 15.40
C MET A 46 42.55 -15.01 16.69
N ALA A 47 41.88 -15.12 17.85
CA ALA A 47 42.32 -15.97 18.97
C ALA A 47 41.17 -16.23 19.97
N ARG A 48 41.30 -17.28 20.78
CA ARG A 48 40.23 -18.09 21.43
C ARG A 48 40.09 -17.88 22.96
N ARG A 49 38.94 -18.35 23.51
CA ARG A 49 38.59 -18.81 24.90
C ARG A 49 38.45 -17.69 25.96
N SER A 50 37.56 -17.71 26.97
CA SER A 50 36.52 -18.60 27.57
C SER A 50 35.63 -17.72 28.52
N PRO A 51 34.48 -18.17 29.07
CA PRO A 51 33.40 -17.30 29.55
C PRO A 51 33.27 -17.18 31.08
N ARG A 52 32.61 -16.11 31.58
CA ARG A 52 31.87 -16.11 32.87
C ARG A 52 30.97 -14.88 33.07
N SER A 53 29.76 -15.16 33.60
CA SER A 53 28.75 -14.26 34.21
C SER A 53 28.03 -13.28 33.25
N ALA A 54 26.72 -13.04 33.30
CA ALA A 54 25.83 -13.00 34.45
C ALA A 54 24.39 -13.44 34.13
N ARG A 55 23.70 -13.86 35.20
CA ARG A 55 22.27 -14.18 35.30
C ARG A 55 21.40 -12.90 35.47
N SER A 56 20.08 -13.11 35.32
CA SER A 56 18.93 -12.24 35.66
C SER A 56 18.48 -11.31 34.52
N LYS A 57 17.21 -11.19 34.11
CA LYS A 57 15.92 -11.35 34.80
C LYS A 57 14.78 -11.86 33.86
N TRP A 58 13.90 -12.72 34.41
CA TRP A 58 12.43 -12.86 34.28
C TRP A 58 11.73 -12.27 33.02
N ALA A 59 10.97 -13.00 32.19
CA ALA A 59 9.78 -13.84 32.39
C ALA A 59 8.54 -13.13 32.96
N ALA A 60 7.59 -12.74 32.10
CA ALA A 60 6.13 -12.84 32.30
C ALA A 60 5.34 -12.23 31.11
N CYS A 61 4.46 -13.05 30.51
CA CYS A 61 3.11 -12.75 29.99
C CYS A 61 2.71 -13.77 28.91
N ARG A 62 2.35 -14.97 29.36
CA ARG A 62 1.43 -15.87 28.68
C ARG A 62 0.30 -16.17 29.65
N ARG A 63 -0.91 -15.67 29.37
CA ARG A 63 -2.18 -16.42 29.44
C ARG A 63 -3.38 -15.49 29.25
N ALA A 64 -4.45 -16.14 28.80
CA ALA A 64 -5.83 -15.70 28.59
C ALA A 64 -6.03 -15.27 27.11
N TRP A 65 -6.81 -15.97 26.30
CA TRP A 65 -8.15 -16.49 26.58
C TRP A 65 -8.37 -17.95 26.15
N SER A 66 -9.11 -18.67 26.99
CA SER A 66 -9.71 -19.97 26.72
C SER A 66 -11.10 -19.92 27.35
N SER A 67 -12.15 -19.81 26.54
CA SER A 67 -13.53 -20.19 26.91
C SER A 67 -14.49 -19.87 25.76
N ALA A 68 -14.85 -20.90 25.02
CA ALA A 68 -16.14 -20.98 24.33
C ALA A 68 -17.22 -21.37 25.36
N PRO A 69 -18.49 -21.11 25.04
CA PRO A 69 -19.50 -22.13 25.30
C PRO A 69 -20.37 -22.42 24.07
N THR A 70 -20.50 -23.71 23.81
CA THR A 70 -21.61 -24.36 23.11
C THR A 70 -22.90 -24.26 23.93
N GLY A 71 -24.02 -24.02 23.26
CA GLY A 71 -25.36 -24.15 23.83
C GLY A 71 -26.44 -23.97 22.77
N SER A 72 -26.94 -25.08 22.25
CA SER A 72 -28.17 -25.18 21.44
C SER A 72 -29.29 -25.63 22.37
N ILE A 73 -30.51 -25.12 22.20
CA ILE A 73 -31.80 -25.86 22.22
C ILE A 73 -32.97 -24.89 21.90
N CYS A 74 -33.91 -25.44 21.13
CA CYS A 74 -35.15 -24.91 20.57
C CYS A 74 -36.16 -24.30 21.57
N THR A 75 -37.02 -23.40 21.08
CA THR A 75 -38.48 -23.66 20.98
C THR A 75 -39.17 -22.66 20.04
N SER A 76 -40.11 -23.21 19.28
CA SER A 76 -41.11 -22.66 18.38
C SER A 76 -42.04 -21.58 18.99
N VAL A 77 -42.69 -20.76 18.15
CA VAL A 77 -44.18 -20.68 17.97
C VAL A 77 -44.64 -19.36 17.26
N THR A 78 -45.44 -19.56 16.19
CA THR A 78 -46.48 -18.74 15.51
C THR A 78 -46.23 -17.37 14.85
N THR A 79 -46.53 -17.35 13.54
CA THR A 79 -47.23 -16.32 12.74
C THR A 79 -48.72 -16.20 13.12
N PRO A 80 -49.39 -15.06 12.86
CA PRO A 80 -50.19 -14.85 11.62
C PRO A 80 -50.04 -13.42 11.03
N ILE A 81 -49.94 -13.21 9.70
CA ILE A 81 -50.97 -13.07 8.62
C ILE A 81 -51.88 -11.81 8.72
N ALA A 82 -52.08 -11.19 7.54
CA ALA A 82 -53.12 -10.23 7.09
C ALA A 82 -52.83 -8.73 7.38
N THR A 83 -53.08 -7.74 6.51
CA THR A 83 -53.76 -7.64 5.20
C THR A 83 -53.51 -6.23 4.66
N SER A 84 -53.39 -6.08 3.34
CA SER A 84 -53.60 -4.80 2.64
C SER A 84 -55.10 -4.51 2.50
N PRO A 85 -55.49 -3.24 2.24
CA PRO A 85 -56.25 -3.04 1.01
C PRO A 85 -55.90 -1.76 0.23
N SER A 86 -56.29 -1.82 -1.04
CA SER A 86 -56.23 -0.85 -2.13
C SER A 86 -57.37 0.17 -2.16
N SER A 87 -57.13 1.35 -2.75
CA SER A 87 -58.07 2.10 -3.62
C SER A 87 -57.29 3.26 -4.30
N LYS A 88 -57.15 3.38 -5.63
CA LYS A 88 -58.09 3.97 -6.63
C LYS A 88 -58.74 5.28 -6.09
N SER A 89 -58.76 6.45 -6.74
CA SER A 89 -58.85 6.79 -8.17
C SER A 89 -58.73 8.31 -8.41
N THR A 90 -58.15 8.70 -9.55
CA THR A 90 -58.60 9.71 -10.56
C THR A 90 -58.99 11.16 -10.21
N GLY A 91 -58.50 12.09 -11.06
CA GLY A 91 -59.19 13.35 -11.44
C GLY A 91 -58.25 14.57 -11.52
N ARG A 92 -57.52 14.81 -12.62
CA ARG A 92 -57.80 15.77 -13.73
C ARG A 92 -58.31 17.16 -13.29
N GLY A 93 -57.56 18.20 -13.67
CA GLY A 93 -58.11 19.56 -13.83
C GLY A 93 -57.11 20.70 -13.62
N SER A 94 -56.31 21.02 -14.64
CA SER A 94 -55.77 22.38 -14.84
C SER A 94 -56.89 23.25 -15.45
N PRO A 95 -56.94 24.57 -15.22
CA PRO A 95 -56.10 25.48 -16.01
C PRO A 95 -55.60 26.74 -15.28
N THR A 96 -54.53 27.31 -15.84
CA THR A 96 -53.99 28.66 -15.64
C THR A 96 -55.01 29.74 -16.03
N PRO A 97 -54.86 30.97 -15.51
CA PRO A 97 -54.33 32.03 -16.38
C PRO A 97 -53.33 32.98 -15.71
N ALA A 98 -52.74 33.80 -16.57
CA ALA A 98 -51.57 34.64 -16.38
C ALA A 98 -51.84 36.02 -15.73
N ARG A 99 -50.71 36.69 -15.45
CA ARG A 99 -50.41 38.15 -15.47
C ARG A 99 -50.32 38.94 -14.14
N SER A 100 -49.07 39.36 -13.91
CA SER A 100 -48.58 40.72 -13.58
C SER A 100 -49.02 41.45 -12.32
N SER A 101 -48.05 41.75 -11.45
CA SER A 101 -47.71 43.06 -10.82
C SER A 101 -46.87 42.76 -9.55
N SER A 102 -45.58 43.06 -9.59
CA SER A 102 -44.93 44.27 -9.03
C SER A 102 -45.06 44.44 -7.50
N CYS A 103 -43.89 44.74 -6.93
CA CYS A 103 -43.64 45.45 -5.67
C CYS A 103 -43.49 44.68 -4.34
N ARG A 104 -42.33 45.00 -3.73
CA ARG A 104 -41.95 45.02 -2.31
C ARG A 104 -41.48 43.72 -1.66
N ALA A 105 -40.15 43.64 -1.61
CA ALA A 105 -39.34 43.47 -0.39
C ALA A 105 -40.04 42.82 0.82
N SER A 106 -39.59 41.62 1.16
CA SER A 106 -39.60 41.13 2.53
C SER A 106 -38.32 40.37 2.81
N LEU A 107 -37.64 40.82 3.85
CA LEU A 107 -36.55 40.17 4.55
C LEU A 107 -36.98 38.77 5.04
N LEU A 108 -35.97 37.94 5.30
CA LEU A 108 -35.99 36.61 5.93
C LEU A 108 -36.19 35.41 4.99
N ARG A 109 -35.05 34.83 4.58
CA ARG A 109 -34.78 33.38 4.61
C ARG A 109 -33.28 33.15 4.33
N CYS A 110 -32.47 33.21 5.38
CA CYS A 110 -31.22 32.43 5.41
C CYS A 110 -31.63 30.97 5.67
N ALA A 111 -32.07 30.28 4.61
CA ALA A 111 -32.35 28.85 4.64
C ALA A 111 -31.27 28.15 3.81
N GLY A 112 -30.50 27.31 4.49
CA GLY A 112 -29.60 26.27 4.00
C GLY A 112 -29.28 26.29 2.50
N GLY A 113 -28.09 26.79 2.19
CA GLY A 113 -27.38 26.39 0.98
C GLY A 113 -27.09 24.89 1.06
N LEU A 114 -28.01 24.07 0.53
CA LEU A 114 -27.68 22.73 0.07
C LEU A 114 -26.61 22.89 -1.00
N SER A 115 -25.36 22.80 -0.56
CA SER A 115 -24.19 22.68 -1.42
C SER A 115 -24.50 21.62 -2.46
N ARG A 116 -24.40 22.01 -3.74
CA ARG A 116 -24.51 21.15 -4.92
C ARG A 116 -23.92 19.78 -4.58
N ARG A 117 -24.77 18.74 -4.55
CA ARG A 117 -24.30 17.35 -4.67
C ARG A 117 -23.51 17.28 -5.96
N THR A 118 -22.20 17.41 -5.88
CA THR A 118 -21.30 17.01 -6.95
C THR A 118 -21.70 15.58 -7.28
N ALA A 119 -22.11 15.32 -8.53
CA ALA A 119 -22.51 13.98 -8.93
C ALA A 119 -21.36 13.04 -8.58
N LEU A 120 -21.60 12.12 -7.65
CA LEU A 120 -20.60 11.13 -7.30
C LEU A 120 -20.23 10.39 -8.59
N PRO A 121 -18.93 10.16 -8.86
CA PRO A 121 -18.52 9.32 -9.98
C PRO A 121 -19.26 7.99 -9.92
N VAL A 122 -19.40 7.32 -11.07
CA VAL A 122 -20.11 6.03 -11.16
C VAL A 122 -19.48 5.07 -10.16
N THR A 123 -20.17 4.90 -9.04
CA THR A 123 -19.73 4.10 -7.90
C THR A 123 -20.53 2.80 -7.95
N PRO A 124 -19.87 1.63 -7.93
CA PRO A 124 -20.57 0.36 -7.96
C PRO A 124 -21.61 0.26 -6.82
N PRO A 125 -22.73 -0.46 -7.02
CA PRO A 125 -23.83 -0.49 -6.06
C PRO A 125 -23.41 -0.91 -4.65
N LEU A 126 -22.49 -1.87 -4.52
CA LEU A 126 -21.99 -2.35 -3.22
C LEU A 126 -21.23 -1.25 -2.46
N HIS A 127 -20.29 -0.57 -3.12
CA HIS A 127 -19.52 0.54 -2.55
C HIS A 127 -20.42 1.70 -2.16
N ARG A 128 -21.39 2.04 -3.01
CA ARG A 128 -22.37 3.09 -2.72
C ARG A 128 -23.18 2.75 -1.47
N ALA A 129 -23.73 1.54 -1.40
CA ALA A 129 -24.52 1.09 -0.26
C ALA A 129 -23.69 1.07 1.04
N PHE A 130 -22.40 0.72 0.97
CA PHE A 130 -21.50 0.81 2.11
C PHE A 130 -21.30 2.27 2.55
N LEU A 131 -20.97 3.17 1.62
CA LEU A 131 -20.78 4.60 1.91
C LEU A 131 -22.02 5.24 2.52
N GLU A 132 -23.22 4.95 1.99
CA GLU A 132 -24.49 5.48 2.48
C GLU A 132 -24.76 5.07 3.94
N ARG A 133 -24.36 3.87 4.35
CA ARG A 133 -24.45 3.41 5.75
C ARG A 133 -23.34 3.97 6.64
N ALA A 134 -22.12 4.04 6.13
CA ALA A 134 -20.94 4.42 6.90
C ALA A 134 -20.88 5.94 7.16
N LEU A 135 -21.30 6.76 6.20
CA LEU A 135 -21.14 8.22 6.27
C LEU A 135 -21.83 8.85 7.50
N PRO A 136 -23.09 8.51 7.87
CA PRO A 136 -23.71 9.04 9.08
C PRO A 136 -22.96 8.69 10.37
N LEU A 137 -22.32 7.51 10.43
CA LEU A 137 -21.55 7.08 11.60
C LEU A 137 -20.27 7.91 11.77
N PHE A 138 -19.59 8.23 10.66
CA PHE A 138 -18.46 9.15 10.69
C PHE A 138 -18.87 10.58 11.05
N GLN A 139 -20.01 11.06 10.53
CA GLN A 139 -20.54 12.40 10.86
C GLN A 139 -20.89 12.55 12.34
N ALA A 140 -21.38 11.49 12.97
CA ALA A 140 -21.76 11.47 14.38
C ALA A 140 -20.54 11.47 15.33
N ASP A 141 -19.35 11.04 14.89
CA ASP A 141 -18.15 11.07 15.72
C ASP A 141 -17.59 12.50 15.79
N ALA A 142 -17.78 13.14 16.95
CA ALA A 142 -17.34 14.52 17.20
C ALA A 142 -15.81 14.68 17.14
N ARG A 143 -15.05 13.59 17.21
CA ARG A 143 -13.57 13.61 17.12
C ARG A 143 -13.07 13.77 15.69
N LEU A 144 -13.93 13.62 14.69
CA LEU A 144 -13.55 13.66 13.27
C LEU A 144 -13.78 15.04 12.65
N ALA A 145 -12.80 15.47 11.85
CA ALA A 145 -12.88 16.69 11.05
C ALA A 145 -13.48 16.43 9.68
N GLY A 146 -13.38 15.22 9.15
CA GLY A 146 -13.97 14.90 7.85
C GLY A 146 -13.68 13.49 7.37
N LEU A 147 -14.30 13.15 6.24
CA LEU A 147 -14.11 11.90 5.52
C LEU A 147 -13.85 12.22 4.05
N ALA A 148 -12.79 11.65 3.50
CA ALA A 148 -12.49 11.71 2.08
C ALA A 148 -12.25 10.31 1.51
N VAL A 149 -12.20 10.20 0.19
CA VAL A 149 -11.98 8.94 -0.52
C VAL A 149 -10.86 9.08 -1.55
N GLY A 150 -9.97 8.09 -1.56
CA GLY A 150 -8.78 8.00 -2.38
C GLY A 150 -8.90 7.02 -3.55
N GLY A 151 -7.74 6.66 -4.10
CA GLY A 151 -7.58 5.54 -5.01
C GLY A 151 -8.44 5.60 -6.28
N SER A 152 -9.03 4.46 -6.64
CA SER A 152 -9.78 4.30 -7.89
C SER A 152 -10.98 5.25 -8.00
N PHE A 153 -11.53 5.69 -6.85
CA PHE A 153 -12.63 6.66 -6.76
C PHE A 153 -12.25 8.01 -7.39
N ILE A 154 -11.05 8.54 -7.08
CA ILE A 154 -10.60 9.85 -7.58
C ILE A 154 -10.57 9.85 -9.12
N THR A 155 -10.13 8.74 -9.70
CA THR A 155 -9.97 8.61 -11.16
C THR A 155 -11.26 8.24 -11.91
N GLY A 156 -12.37 8.00 -11.18
CA GLY A 156 -13.61 7.50 -11.77
C GLY A 156 -13.49 6.10 -12.38
N ALA A 157 -12.48 5.32 -11.97
CA ALA A 157 -12.15 4.01 -12.54
C ALA A 157 -12.48 2.86 -11.57
N MET A 158 -13.53 3.05 -10.76
CA MET A 158 -14.02 2.01 -9.86
C MET A 158 -14.78 0.93 -10.63
N ASP A 159 -14.61 -0.30 -10.18
CA ASP A 159 -15.34 -1.49 -10.61
C ASP A 159 -15.73 -2.35 -9.41
N GLU A 160 -16.41 -3.46 -9.66
CA GLU A 160 -16.87 -4.40 -8.61
C GLU A 160 -15.73 -5.06 -7.81
N HIS A 161 -14.50 -5.00 -8.31
CA HIS A 161 -13.30 -5.56 -7.69
C HIS A 161 -12.44 -4.50 -7.00
N SER A 162 -12.84 -3.24 -7.07
CA SER A 162 -12.06 -2.14 -6.49
C SER A 162 -12.19 -2.14 -4.97
N ASP A 163 -11.12 -1.79 -4.28
CA ASP A 163 -11.17 -1.45 -2.87
C ASP A 163 -11.84 -0.08 -2.67
N LEU A 164 -12.33 0.19 -1.46
CA LEU A 164 -12.79 1.50 -1.04
C LEU A 164 -11.75 2.16 -0.12
N ASP A 165 -10.96 3.08 -0.65
CA ASP A 165 -9.91 3.79 0.08
C ASP A 165 -10.45 5.00 0.85
N LEU A 166 -10.86 4.83 2.11
CA LEU A 166 -11.35 5.93 2.95
C LEU A 166 -10.24 6.59 3.74
N VAL A 167 -10.20 7.93 3.69
CA VAL A 167 -9.31 8.76 4.49
C VAL A 167 -10.13 9.40 5.61
N VAL A 168 -9.94 8.87 6.82
CA VAL A 168 -10.61 9.32 8.04
C VAL A 168 -9.74 10.40 8.68
N VAL A 169 -10.22 11.64 8.68
CA VAL A 169 -9.43 12.80 9.08
C VAL A 169 -9.91 13.32 10.43
N SER A 170 -8.98 13.49 11.36
CA SER A 170 -9.23 14.03 12.71
C SER A 170 -8.41 15.30 12.95
N PRO A 171 -8.82 16.20 13.86
CA PRO A 171 -7.92 17.20 14.42
C PRO A 171 -6.68 16.54 15.06
N PRO A 172 -5.52 17.22 15.12
CA PRO A 172 -4.29 16.65 15.69
C PRO A 172 -4.48 16.14 17.13
N GLU A 173 -5.31 16.81 17.91
CA GLU A 173 -5.57 16.53 19.33
C GLU A 173 -6.24 15.17 19.55
N THR A 174 -7.16 14.78 18.66
CA THR A 174 -7.92 13.52 18.76
C THR A 174 -7.38 12.41 17.87
N SER A 175 -6.48 12.73 16.94
CA SER A 175 -5.94 11.80 15.92
C SER A 175 -5.43 10.47 16.48
N ARG A 176 -4.71 10.51 17.61
CA ARG A 176 -4.16 9.31 18.24
C ARG A 176 -5.23 8.40 18.83
N ASP A 177 -6.24 8.98 19.47
CA ASP A 177 -7.34 8.22 20.05
C ASP A 177 -8.21 7.61 18.95
N VAL A 178 -8.49 8.35 17.88
CA VAL A 178 -9.23 7.84 16.72
C VAL A 178 -8.50 6.67 16.06
N LEU A 179 -7.19 6.78 15.85
CA LEU A 179 -6.38 5.69 15.30
C LEU A 179 -6.40 4.45 16.23
N ARG A 180 -6.25 4.65 17.55
CA ARG A 180 -6.30 3.57 18.54
C ARG A 180 -7.63 2.84 18.49
N ASP A 181 -8.73 3.58 18.37
CA ASP A 181 -10.09 3.05 18.35
C ASP A 181 -10.53 2.61 16.93
N GLY A 182 -9.61 2.60 15.95
CA GLY A 182 -9.92 2.35 14.54
C GLY A 182 -10.60 1.01 14.28
N SER A 183 -10.24 -0.03 15.05
CA SER A 183 -10.90 -1.34 14.95
C SER A 183 -12.36 -1.30 15.41
N ASP A 184 -12.67 -0.53 16.44
CA ASP A 184 -14.04 -0.36 16.95
C ASP A 184 -14.87 0.54 16.02
N ILE A 185 -14.22 1.51 15.36
CA ILE A 185 -14.83 2.26 14.26
C ILE A 185 -15.22 1.30 13.14
N ALA A 186 -14.28 0.48 12.64
CA ALA A 186 -14.54 -0.46 11.55
C ALA A 186 -15.69 -1.43 11.84
N GLN A 187 -15.74 -2.01 13.05
CA GLN A 187 -16.82 -2.93 13.46
C GLN A 187 -18.21 -2.29 13.38
N ARG A 188 -18.32 -0.97 13.57
CA ARG A 188 -19.61 -0.26 13.50
C ARG A 188 -20.08 0.03 12.08
N LEU A 189 -19.19 0.04 11.08
CA LEU A 189 -19.53 0.41 9.70
C LEU A 189 -20.32 -0.66 8.96
N GLY A 190 -20.28 -1.90 9.43
CA GLY A 190 -20.98 -3.03 8.81
C GLY A 190 -20.53 -4.38 9.38
N PRO A 191 -20.99 -5.48 8.78
CA PRO A 191 -20.60 -6.82 9.21
C PRO A 191 -19.13 -7.07 8.82
N LEU A 192 -18.22 -6.76 9.75
CA LEU A 192 -16.78 -6.91 9.59
C LEU A 192 -16.39 -8.37 9.76
N LEU A 193 -15.75 -8.95 8.74
CA LEU A 193 -15.27 -10.33 8.76
C LEU A 193 -13.83 -10.42 9.27
N ALA A 194 -12.97 -9.48 8.84
CA ALA A 194 -11.58 -9.40 9.26
C ALA A 194 -11.06 -7.97 9.14
N ALA A 195 -10.13 -7.59 10.02
CA ALA A 195 -9.36 -6.36 9.89
C ALA A 195 -7.93 -6.53 10.43
N PHE A 196 -6.97 -5.85 9.81
CA PHE A 196 -5.58 -5.87 10.24
C PHE A 196 -4.83 -4.58 9.81
N PRO A 197 -3.76 -4.19 10.52
CA PRO A 197 -3.00 -2.98 10.20
C PRO A 197 -2.17 -3.14 8.92
N GLY A 198 -1.92 -2.02 8.25
CA GLY A 198 -1.11 -1.89 7.03
C GLY A 198 0.41 -2.00 7.22
N ASP A 199 0.88 -2.70 8.26
CA ASP A 199 2.32 -2.80 8.58
C ASP A 199 3.13 -3.42 7.44
N HIS A 200 2.56 -4.40 6.75
CA HIS A 200 3.19 -5.08 5.61
C HIS A 200 3.40 -4.19 4.38
N VAL A 201 2.65 -3.08 4.27
CA VAL A 201 2.85 -2.03 3.25
C VAL A 201 3.58 -0.81 3.81
N GLY A 202 3.98 -0.83 5.09
CA GLY A 202 4.68 0.26 5.75
C GLY A 202 3.81 1.47 6.10
N GLU A 203 2.50 1.30 6.18
CA GLU A 203 1.55 2.35 6.58
C GLU A 203 0.84 1.93 7.89
N PRO A 204 1.39 2.28 9.06
CA PRO A 204 0.83 1.88 10.36
C PRO A 204 -0.50 2.58 10.70
N ARG A 205 -0.88 3.58 9.91
CA ARG A 205 -2.14 4.33 10.08
C ARG A 205 -3.28 3.77 9.22
N LEU A 206 -3.01 2.72 8.46
CA LEU A 206 -3.97 2.05 7.59
C LEU A 206 -4.52 0.82 8.32
N LEU A 207 -5.85 0.68 8.31
CA LEU A 207 -6.56 -0.52 8.71
C LEU A 207 -7.27 -1.09 7.49
N ILE A 208 -6.87 -2.29 7.07
CA ILE A 208 -7.47 -2.99 5.93
C ILE A 208 -8.59 -3.85 6.46
N CYS A 209 -9.79 -3.64 5.94
CA CYS A 209 -11.01 -4.28 6.41
C CYS A 209 -11.66 -5.10 5.30
N LEU A 210 -12.19 -6.26 5.67
CA LEU A 210 -13.02 -7.09 4.81
C LEU A 210 -14.43 -7.18 5.41
N TYR A 211 -15.44 -6.74 4.65
CA TYR A 211 -16.85 -6.79 5.05
C TYR A 211 -17.64 -7.83 4.25
N GLY A 212 -18.70 -8.37 4.84
CA GLY A 212 -19.67 -9.29 4.21
C GLY A 212 -20.51 -10.01 5.27
N PRO A 213 -21.56 -10.81 4.93
CA PRO A 213 -22.19 -11.08 3.61
C PRO A 213 -23.13 -9.94 3.10
N PRO A 214 -23.68 -9.98 1.84
CA PRO A 214 -23.68 -11.08 0.84
C PRO A 214 -22.54 -11.07 -0.19
N LEU A 215 -21.85 -9.93 -0.39
CA LEU A 215 -20.65 -9.84 -1.23
C LEU A 215 -19.50 -9.30 -0.39
N LEU A 216 -18.28 -9.77 -0.69
CA LEU A 216 -17.07 -9.30 -0.03
C LEU A 216 -16.74 -7.89 -0.52
N LEU A 217 -16.45 -6.99 0.43
CA LEU A 217 -15.99 -5.64 0.14
C LEU A 217 -14.72 -5.35 0.93
N HIS A 218 -13.65 -5.00 0.22
CA HIS A 218 -12.43 -4.47 0.80
C HIS A 218 -12.58 -2.96 1.02
N VAL A 219 -12.28 -2.53 2.25
CA VAL A 219 -12.29 -1.12 2.64
C VAL A 219 -11.03 -0.80 3.41
N ASP A 220 -10.28 0.15 2.91
CA ASP A 220 -9.05 0.64 3.50
C ASP A 220 -9.38 1.90 4.31
N LEU A 221 -9.22 1.83 5.63
CA LEU A 221 -9.42 2.99 6.52
C LEU A 221 -8.06 3.57 6.89
N LYS A 222 -7.72 4.70 6.27
CA LYS A 222 -6.50 5.45 6.58
C LYS A 222 -6.82 6.57 7.56
N PHE A 223 -6.35 6.46 8.80
CA PHE A 223 -6.57 7.44 9.85
C PHE A 223 -5.43 8.46 9.89
N ILE A 224 -5.72 9.73 9.63
CA ILE A 224 -4.70 10.78 9.63
C ILE A 224 -5.21 12.04 10.33
N SER A 225 -4.28 12.87 10.79
CA SER A 225 -4.62 14.23 11.24
C SER A 225 -4.75 15.22 10.06
N THR A 226 -5.35 16.38 10.30
CA THR A 226 -5.33 17.51 9.36
C THR A 226 -3.90 17.93 8.99
N ASP A 227 -2.95 17.89 9.94
CA ASP A 227 -1.54 18.17 9.66
C ASP A 227 -0.92 17.15 8.70
N GLU A 228 -1.30 15.88 8.84
CA GLU A 228 -0.83 14.81 7.97
C GLU A 228 -1.47 14.84 6.59
N LEU A 229 -2.73 15.32 6.48
CA LEU A 229 -3.42 15.52 5.20
C LEU A 229 -2.69 16.53 4.30
N SER A 230 -1.96 17.49 4.88
CA SER A 230 -1.11 18.42 4.11
C SER A 230 0.04 17.71 3.37
N ARG A 231 0.42 16.50 3.83
CA ARG A 231 1.49 15.67 3.26
C ARG A 231 0.90 14.39 2.69
N ARG A 232 0.29 14.50 1.52
CA ARG A 232 -0.42 13.41 0.84
C ARG A 232 0.20 13.10 -0.51
N VAL A 233 -0.09 11.90 -1.02
CA VAL A 233 0.44 11.40 -2.30
C VAL A 233 -0.54 11.57 -3.47
N GLU A 234 -1.81 11.84 -3.16
CA GLU A 234 -2.89 12.11 -4.11
C GLU A 234 -3.92 13.05 -3.47
N ASP A 235 -4.73 13.73 -4.27
CA ASP A 235 -5.82 14.60 -3.81
C ASP A 235 -7.12 13.81 -3.64
N PRO A 236 -7.57 13.56 -2.39
CA PRO A 236 -8.77 12.77 -2.16
C PRO A 236 -10.03 13.58 -2.46
N THR A 237 -11.09 12.87 -2.85
CA THR A 237 -12.42 13.48 -2.99
C THR A 237 -13.08 13.58 -1.61
N ILE A 238 -13.45 14.78 -1.18
CA ILE A 238 -14.10 14.98 0.11
C ILE A 238 -15.54 14.44 0.04
N LEU A 239 -15.88 13.51 0.93
CA LEU A 239 -17.24 12.99 1.13
C LEU A 239 -18.00 13.79 2.19
N TRP A 240 -17.30 14.22 3.24
CA TRP A 240 -17.82 15.07 4.30
C TRP A 240 -16.71 15.93 4.91
N ASP A 241 -17.05 17.18 5.23
CA ASP A 241 -16.13 18.20 5.73
C ASP A 241 -16.78 18.97 6.89
N ARG A 242 -16.30 18.78 8.11
CA ARG A 242 -16.77 19.53 9.28
C ARG A 242 -16.15 20.92 9.22
N ASP A 243 -17.00 21.95 9.15
CA ASP A 243 -16.60 23.36 9.17
C ASP A 243 -15.59 23.76 8.08
N GLY A 244 -15.44 22.96 7.01
CA GLY A 244 -14.50 23.22 5.92
C GLY A 244 -13.03 22.91 6.23
N ALA A 245 -12.75 22.14 7.28
CA ALA A 245 -11.41 21.83 7.74
C ALA A 245 -10.54 21.13 6.67
N LEU A 246 -11.07 20.13 5.96
CA LEU A 246 -10.33 19.40 4.94
C LEU A 246 -10.07 20.31 3.75
N ARG A 247 -11.09 21.03 3.27
CA ARG A 247 -10.93 21.98 2.15
C ARG A 247 -9.89 23.05 2.43
N SER A 248 -9.81 23.56 3.65
CA SER A 248 -8.78 24.52 4.07
C SER A 248 -7.37 23.95 3.88
N VAL A 249 -7.11 22.73 4.38
CA VAL A 249 -5.81 22.06 4.20
C VAL A 249 -5.51 21.80 2.72
N LEU A 250 -6.47 21.29 1.96
CA LEU A 250 -6.27 20.96 0.54
C LEU A 250 -6.03 22.21 -0.32
N SER A 251 -6.59 23.37 0.05
CA SER A 251 -6.36 24.64 -0.65
C SER A 251 -4.98 25.25 -0.45
N THR A 252 -4.28 24.84 0.61
CA THR A 252 -2.97 25.41 1.02
C THR A 252 -1.80 24.44 0.84
N SER A 253 -2.06 23.25 0.29
CA SER A 253 -1.04 22.22 0.09
C SER A 253 -1.32 21.40 -1.17
N THR A 254 -0.27 20.80 -1.75
CA THR A 254 -0.37 19.99 -2.97
C THR A 254 0.03 18.55 -2.69
N ALA A 255 -0.68 17.60 -3.30
CA ALA A 255 -0.26 16.20 -3.27
C ALA A 255 1.07 16.00 -4.03
N GLU A 256 1.96 15.17 -3.49
CA GLU A 256 3.22 14.80 -4.15
C GLU A 256 3.46 13.29 -4.04
N TYR A 257 3.43 12.61 -5.18
CA TYR A 257 3.83 11.21 -5.24
C TYR A 257 5.36 11.09 -5.33
N PRO A 258 6.00 10.21 -4.53
CA PRO A 258 7.45 10.03 -4.58
C PRO A 258 7.95 9.64 -5.97
N ARG A 259 8.88 10.44 -6.52
CA ARG A 259 9.53 10.15 -7.81
C ARG A 259 10.64 9.09 -7.65
N PRO A 260 10.98 8.33 -8.72
CA PRO A 260 12.11 7.41 -8.69
C PRO A 260 13.41 8.15 -8.34
N ARG A 261 14.12 7.66 -7.33
CA ARG A 261 15.39 8.24 -6.88
C ARG A 261 16.55 7.63 -7.65
N PHE A 262 16.87 8.18 -8.82
CA PHE A 262 17.87 7.64 -9.76
C PHE A 262 19.21 7.27 -9.10
N GLN A 263 19.81 8.17 -8.31
CA GLN A 263 21.08 7.86 -7.65
C GLN A 263 20.94 6.73 -6.62
N TRP A 264 19.84 6.70 -5.87
CA TRP A 264 19.59 5.63 -4.88
C TRP A 264 19.46 4.26 -5.55
N ILE A 265 18.85 4.21 -6.74
CA ILE A 265 18.74 3.02 -7.57
C ILE A 265 20.13 2.63 -8.11
N GLU A 266 20.84 3.53 -8.79
CA GLU A 266 22.15 3.27 -9.41
C GLU A 266 23.20 2.80 -8.38
N ASP A 267 23.18 3.33 -7.16
CA ASP A 267 24.07 2.91 -6.07
C ASP A 267 23.86 1.45 -5.61
N ARG A 268 22.70 0.86 -5.90
CA ARG A 268 22.31 -0.48 -5.41
C ARG A 268 22.12 -1.50 -6.53
N PHE A 269 21.73 -1.04 -7.71
CA PHE A 269 21.28 -1.89 -8.80
C PHE A 269 22.30 -2.98 -9.15
N TRP A 270 23.56 -2.60 -9.38
CA TRP A 270 24.61 -3.56 -9.74
C TRP A 270 24.92 -4.57 -8.64
N VAL A 271 24.79 -4.17 -7.38
CA VAL A 271 24.96 -5.07 -6.23
C VAL A 271 23.81 -6.08 -6.17
N TRP A 272 22.57 -5.65 -6.41
CA TRP A 272 21.42 -6.56 -6.50
C TRP A 272 21.55 -7.54 -7.66
N VAL A 273 21.94 -7.07 -8.86
CA VAL A 273 22.17 -7.92 -10.04
C VAL A 273 23.21 -9.00 -9.74
N HIS A 274 24.35 -8.63 -9.15
CA HIS A 274 25.37 -9.59 -8.77
C HIS A 274 24.85 -10.58 -7.72
N SER A 275 24.11 -10.11 -6.71
CA SER A 275 23.51 -10.99 -5.70
C SER A 275 22.59 -12.03 -6.34
N ILE A 276 21.70 -11.61 -7.26
CA ILE A 276 20.81 -12.52 -8.00
C ILE A 276 21.64 -13.53 -8.81
N ALA A 277 22.68 -13.07 -9.52
CA ALA A 277 23.55 -13.94 -10.30
C ALA A 277 24.23 -15.03 -9.45
N VAL A 278 24.66 -14.69 -8.23
CA VAL A 278 25.22 -15.65 -7.27
C VAL A 278 24.15 -16.67 -6.85
N LYS A 279 22.92 -16.23 -6.54
CA LYS A 279 21.82 -17.13 -6.18
C LYS A 279 21.50 -18.14 -7.28
N ILE A 280 21.49 -17.70 -8.54
CA ILE A 280 21.33 -18.58 -9.69
C ILE A 280 22.43 -19.65 -9.74
N ARG A 281 23.70 -19.25 -9.57
CA ARG A 281 24.83 -20.18 -9.60
C ARG A 281 24.84 -21.17 -8.44
N CYS A 282 24.32 -20.77 -7.28
CA CYS A 282 24.18 -21.64 -6.12
C CYS A 282 22.96 -22.58 -6.22
N GLY A 283 22.12 -22.45 -7.26
CA GLY A 283 20.88 -23.21 -7.38
C GLY A 283 19.77 -22.73 -6.43
N GLU A 284 19.93 -21.57 -5.80
CA GLU A 284 18.93 -20.94 -4.94
C GLU A 284 17.91 -20.18 -5.81
N LEU A 285 17.19 -20.92 -6.66
CA LEU A 285 16.39 -20.32 -7.75
C LEU A 285 15.19 -19.52 -7.24
N PHE A 286 14.54 -19.91 -6.15
CA PHE A 286 13.47 -19.10 -5.54
C PHE A 286 13.99 -17.73 -5.08
N GLU A 287 15.16 -17.66 -4.46
CA GLU A 287 15.80 -16.39 -4.08
C GLU A 287 16.15 -15.54 -5.30
N ALA A 288 16.57 -16.17 -6.40
CA ALA A 288 16.81 -15.47 -7.66
C ALA A 288 15.52 -14.90 -8.26
N ILE A 289 14.44 -15.69 -8.30
CA ILE A 289 13.12 -15.28 -8.80
C ILE A 289 12.57 -14.12 -7.96
N ASP A 290 12.67 -14.20 -6.64
CA ASP A 290 12.24 -13.13 -5.73
C ASP A 290 13.07 -11.86 -5.92
N GLY A 291 14.38 -11.99 -6.12
CA GLY A 291 15.25 -10.88 -6.46
C GLY A 291 14.90 -10.22 -7.79
N LEU A 292 14.59 -11.00 -8.83
CA LEU A 292 14.12 -10.50 -10.12
C LEU A 292 12.78 -9.76 -9.97
N ALA A 293 11.83 -10.34 -9.24
CA ALA A 293 10.55 -9.72 -8.94
C ALA A 293 10.70 -8.41 -8.16
N PHE A 294 11.61 -8.37 -7.18
CA PHE A 294 11.94 -7.17 -6.43
C PHE A 294 12.47 -6.06 -7.33
N VAL A 295 13.45 -6.36 -8.19
CA VAL A 295 14.02 -5.36 -9.12
C VAL A 295 12.95 -4.87 -10.09
N ARG A 296 12.12 -5.77 -10.64
CA ARG A 296 10.99 -5.38 -11.50
C ARG A 296 10.02 -4.44 -10.78
N ALA A 297 9.63 -4.75 -9.54
CA ALA A 297 8.66 -3.97 -8.78
C ALA A 297 9.21 -2.65 -8.21
N ARG A 298 10.51 -2.57 -7.87
CA ARG A 298 11.09 -1.39 -7.20
C ARG A 298 11.90 -0.49 -8.13
N VAL A 299 12.31 -0.99 -9.29
CA VAL A 299 13.16 -0.27 -10.24
C VAL A 299 12.49 -0.15 -11.60
N LEU A 300 12.29 -1.27 -12.29
CA LEU A 300 11.93 -1.23 -13.71
C LEU A 300 10.51 -0.71 -13.94
N GLY A 301 9.53 -1.19 -13.17
CA GLY A 301 8.15 -0.73 -13.23
C GLY A 301 8.02 0.78 -12.94
N PRO A 302 8.54 1.27 -11.80
CA PRO A 302 8.52 2.71 -11.49
C PRO A 302 9.22 3.58 -12.55
N LEU A 303 10.36 3.14 -13.10
CA LEU A 303 11.05 3.88 -14.16
C LEU A 303 10.25 3.89 -15.48
N ALA A 304 9.66 2.76 -15.87
CA ALA A 304 8.81 2.68 -17.06
C ALA A 304 7.55 3.55 -16.95
N LEU A 305 6.89 3.55 -15.77
CA LEU A 305 5.76 4.43 -15.49
C LEU A 305 6.17 5.89 -15.50
N HIS A 306 7.31 6.22 -14.89
CA HIS A 306 7.84 7.57 -14.87
C HIS A 306 8.14 8.10 -16.28
N GLN A 307 8.72 7.26 -17.15
CA GLN A 307 8.95 7.59 -18.56
C GLN A 307 7.66 8.00 -19.27
N ALA A 308 6.55 7.32 -18.97
CA ALA A 308 5.25 7.59 -19.57
C ALA A 308 4.49 8.75 -18.91
N GLY A 309 5.10 9.46 -17.95
CA GLY A 309 4.41 10.48 -17.15
C GLY A 309 3.32 9.92 -16.22
N ALA A 310 3.27 8.60 -16.06
CA ALA A 310 2.34 7.93 -15.16
C ALA A 310 2.89 7.90 -13.73
N GLN A 311 1.99 7.72 -12.76
CA GLN A 311 2.37 7.58 -11.36
C GLN A 311 3.26 6.34 -11.17
N PRO A 312 4.47 6.46 -10.59
CA PRO A 312 5.48 5.39 -10.51
C PRO A 312 5.20 4.41 -9.36
N ASN A 313 4.01 3.79 -9.34
CA ASN A 313 3.57 2.88 -8.29
C ASN A 313 3.85 1.41 -8.64
N GLY A 314 5.11 1.00 -8.46
CA GLY A 314 5.54 -0.38 -8.69
C GLY A 314 5.27 -0.83 -10.12
N VAL A 315 4.50 -1.92 -10.28
CA VAL A 315 4.03 -2.43 -11.58
C VAL A 315 2.52 -2.23 -11.78
N ARG A 316 1.88 -1.39 -10.95
CA ARG A 316 0.42 -1.24 -10.97
C ARG A 316 -0.03 -0.68 -12.32
N ARG A 317 -0.89 -1.44 -13.01
CA ARG A 317 -1.51 -1.08 -14.29
C ARG A 317 -0.50 -0.77 -15.41
N VAL A 318 0.68 -1.41 -15.40
CA VAL A 318 1.69 -1.18 -16.44
C VAL A 318 1.17 -1.61 -17.82
N GLU A 319 0.38 -2.68 -17.89
CA GLU A 319 -0.22 -3.18 -19.13
C GLU A 319 -1.11 -2.12 -19.80
N GLN A 320 -1.83 -1.32 -19.01
CA GLN A 320 -2.68 -0.25 -19.54
C GLN A 320 -1.94 1.07 -19.73
N ARG A 321 -0.99 1.39 -18.84
CA ARG A 321 -0.33 2.71 -18.81
C ARG A 321 0.91 2.79 -19.69
N VAL A 322 1.60 1.67 -19.91
CA VAL A 322 2.88 1.60 -20.63
C VAL A 322 2.94 0.33 -21.47
N ALA A 323 1.90 0.11 -22.31
CA ALA A 323 1.77 -1.09 -23.14
C ALA A 323 3.03 -1.40 -23.98
N THR A 324 3.74 -0.37 -24.44
CA THR A 324 5.01 -0.48 -25.19
C THR A 324 6.14 -1.16 -24.41
N ARG A 325 6.09 -1.14 -23.07
CA ARG A 325 7.10 -1.74 -22.19
C ARG A 325 6.74 -3.14 -21.68
N VAL A 326 5.53 -3.63 -21.96
CA VAL A 326 5.05 -4.93 -21.47
C VAL A 326 5.94 -6.08 -21.94
N SER A 327 6.34 -6.08 -23.21
CA SER A 327 7.23 -7.13 -23.75
C SER A 327 8.57 -7.16 -23.02
N ALA A 328 9.21 -6.00 -22.84
CA ALA A 328 10.49 -5.90 -22.15
C ALA A 328 10.40 -6.32 -20.67
N LEU A 329 9.33 -5.92 -19.96
CA LEU A 329 9.11 -6.34 -18.57
C LEU A 329 8.79 -7.83 -18.46
N ARG A 330 8.03 -8.40 -19.41
CA ARG A 330 7.76 -9.84 -19.48
C ARG A 330 9.05 -10.64 -19.64
N SER A 331 10.01 -10.15 -20.42
CA SER A 331 11.33 -10.80 -20.56
C SER A 331 12.15 -10.84 -19.26
N THR A 332 11.74 -10.11 -18.20
CA THR A 332 12.37 -10.19 -16.87
C THR A 332 11.75 -11.26 -15.97
N LEU A 333 10.73 -11.98 -16.44
CA LEU A 333 10.16 -13.11 -15.74
C LEU A 333 11.00 -14.35 -16.00
N SER A 334 11.18 -15.16 -14.96
CA SER A 334 11.84 -16.45 -15.08
C SER A 334 10.92 -17.56 -14.59
N LEU A 335 11.09 -18.74 -15.19
CA LEU A 335 10.61 -20.00 -14.62
C LEU A 335 11.57 -20.44 -13.51
N HIS A 336 11.20 -21.49 -12.77
CA HIS A 336 12.08 -22.14 -11.80
C HIS A 336 13.10 -23.03 -12.52
N ASP A 337 13.98 -22.38 -13.27
CA ASP A 337 15.03 -22.98 -14.10
C ASP A 337 16.27 -22.06 -14.14
N PRO A 338 17.51 -22.60 -14.05
CA PRO A 338 18.71 -21.78 -14.03
C PRO A 338 18.93 -20.95 -15.30
N GLU A 339 18.64 -21.48 -16.50
CA GLU A 339 18.82 -20.78 -17.77
C GLU A 339 17.79 -19.65 -17.89
N SER A 340 16.52 -19.96 -17.62
CA SER A 340 15.45 -18.96 -17.60
C SER A 340 15.72 -17.82 -16.60
N CYS A 341 16.30 -18.11 -15.44
CA CYS A 341 16.72 -17.07 -14.48
C CYS A 341 17.87 -16.21 -15.00
N ARG A 342 18.81 -16.78 -15.76
CA ARG A 342 19.91 -16.02 -16.38
C ARG A 342 19.38 -15.10 -17.46
N ASP A 343 18.54 -15.60 -18.35
CA ASP A 343 17.93 -14.80 -19.43
C ASP A 343 17.14 -13.63 -18.87
N ALA A 344 16.33 -13.89 -17.84
CA ALA A 344 15.57 -12.86 -17.14
C ALA A 344 16.47 -11.81 -16.47
N LEU A 345 17.62 -12.21 -15.92
CA LEU A 345 18.59 -11.30 -15.32
C LEU A 345 19.30 -10.45 -16.40
N VAL A 346 19.63 -11.03 -17.54
CA VAL A 346 20.21 -10.30 -18.68
C VAL A 346 19.20 -9.27 -19.21
N ALA A 347 17.94 -9.66 -19.40
CA ALA A 347 16.87 -8.76 -19.80
C ALA A 347 16.63 -7.63 -18.78
N THR A 348 16.71 -7.96 -17.48
CA THR A 348 16.62 -6.98 -16.37
C THR A 348 17.73 -5.92 -16.48
N VAL A 349 18.98 -6.34 -16.72
CA VAL A 349 20.13 -5.44 -16.89
C VAL A 349 19.99 -4.59 -18.15
N ALA A 350 19.55 -5.17 -19.26
CA ALA A 350 19.33 -4.45 -20.52
C ALA A 350 18.28 -3.35 -20.37
N LEU A 351 17.10 -3.69 -19.81
CA LEU A 351 16.01 -2.75 -19.62
C LEU A 351 16.38 -1.63 -18.63
N TYR A 352 17.08 -1.95 -17.55
CA TYR A 352 17.56 -0.90 -16.62
C TYR A 352 18.50 0.08 -17.31
N ALA A 353 19.50 -0.43 -18.04
CA ALA A 353 20.46 0.42 -18.73
C ALA A 353 19.75 1.34 -19.72
N GLU A 354 18.83 0.81 -20.52
CA GLU A 354 18.02 1.61 -21.46
C GLU A 354 17.25 2.73 -20.75
N LEU A 355 16.48 2.39 -19.71
CA LEU A 355 15.69 3.36 -18.95
C LEU A 355 16.58 4.41 -18.25
N ARG A 356 17.74 4.00 -17.75
CA ARG A 356 18.71 4.91 -17.12
C ARG A 356 19.28 5.89 -18.14
N GLU A 357 19.67 5.44 -19.33
CA GLU A 357 20.19 6.35 -20.36
C GLU A 357 19.12 7.35 -20.83
N GLN A 358 17.86 6.92 -20.93
CA GLN A 358 16.77 7.79 -21.39
C GLN A 358 16.30 8.80 -20.34
N LEU A 359 16.29 8.40 -19.06
CA LEU A 359 15.65 9.18 -17.98
C LEU A 359 16.64 9.75 -16.97
N GLY A 360 17.89 9.27 -16.97
CA GLY A 360 18.90 9.65 -16.00
C GLY A 360 19.16 11.15 -16.06
N PRO A 361 19.07 11.88 -14.93
CA PRO A 361 19.38 13.30 -14.93
C PRO A 361 20.89 13.50 -15.19
N PRO A 362 21.32 14.65 -15.73
CA PRO A 362 22.75 14.90 -16.00
C PRO A 362 23.67 14.78 -14.78
N ILE A 363 23.12 14.96 -13.57
CA ILE A 363 23.85 14.83 -12.29
C ILE A 363 24.02 13.37 -11.81
N LEU A 364 23.42 12.39 -12.51
CA LEU A 364 23.49 10.99 -12.12
C LEU A 364 24.95 10.49 -12.18
N VAL A 365 25.48 10.05 -11.03
CA VAL A 365 26.80 9.43 -10.96
C VAL A 365 26.67 7.94 -11.25
N ARG A 366 27.06 7.56 -12.47
CA ARG A 366 27.09 6.15 -12.90
C ARG A 366 28.14 5.37 -12.13
N ARG A 367 27.79 4.16 -11.71
CA ARG A 367 28.72 3.20 -11.09
C ARG A 367 29.37 2.34 -12.18
N SER A 368 30.00 2.98 -13.15
CA SER A 368 30.55 2.33 -14.35
C SER A 368 31.52 1.17 -14.05
N GLY A 369 32.32 1.28 -12.99
CA GLY A 369 33.19 0.18 -12.55
C GLY A 369 32.41 -1.03 -12.06
N ALA A 370 31.33 -0.83 -11.29
CA ALA A 370 30.45 -1.91 -10.84
C ALA A 370 29.65 -2.50 -12.01
N GLU A 371 29.11 -1.65 -12.89
CA GLU A 371 28.45 -2.06 -14.12
C GLU A 371 29.34 -2.99 -14.95
N HIS A 372 30.57 -2.56 -15.23
CA HIS A 372 31.53 -3.36 -16.00
C HIS A 372 31.82 -4.71 -15.35
N ALA A 373 32.19 -4.71 -14.06
CA ALA A 373 32.53 -5.93 -13.33
C ALA A 373 31.36 -6.93 -13.30
N VAL A 374 30.14 -6.46 -13.08
CA VAL A 374 28.95 -7.31 -13.01
C VAL A 374 28.57 -7.85 -14.39
N ARG A 375 28.63 -7.04 -15.45
CA ARG A 375 28.40 -7.52 -16.82
C ARG A 375 29.42 -8.59 -17.23
N SER A 376 30.69 -8.39 -16.91
CA SER A 376 31.73 -9.40 -17.14
C SER A 376 31.48 -10.67 -16.33
N TYR A 377 30.97 -10.55 -15.10
CA TYR A 377 30.61 -11.71 -14.29
C TYR A 377 29.49 -12.54 -14.94
N LEU A 378 28.46 -11.89 -15.49
CA LEU A 378 27.36 -12.56 -16.19
C LEU A 378 27.86 -13.29 -17.44
N ALA A 379 28.65 -12.64 -18.29
CA ALA A 379 29.17 -13.24 -19.53
C ALA A 379 30.08 -14.46 -19.31
N ARG A 380 30.81 -14.51 -18.19
CA ARG A 380 31.67 -15.68 -17.87
C ARG A 380 30.89 -16.95 -17.53
N ALA A 381 29.58 -16.86 -17.27
CA ALA A 381 28.74 -18.02 -16.99
C ALA A 381 28.44 -18.88 -18.23
N ASP A 382 28.68 -18.34 -19.43
CA ASP A 382 28.36 -18.97 -20.72
C ASP A 382 29.52 -19.84 -21.24
N GLY A 383 30.73 -19.64 -20.70
CA GLY A 383 31.97 -20.23 -21.24
C GLY A 383 32.44 -21.55 -20.62
N ASN A 384 31.74 -22.12 -19.62
CA ASN A 384 32.26 -23.28 -18.87
C ASN A 384 31.42 -24.58 -19.01
N GLY A 385 30.57 -24.65 -20.04
CA GLY A 385 29.77 -25.84 -20.39
C GLY A 385 30.49 -26.87 -21.27
N GLY A 386 31.81 -26.77 -21.45
CA GLY A 386 32.55 -27.61 -22.40
C GLY A 386 33.98 -27.89 -21.96
N ALA A 387 34.14 -28.64 -20.88
CA ALA A 387 35.36 -29.38 -20.60
C ALA A 387 34.98 -30.60 -19.76
N SER A 388 34.55 -31.67 -20.45
CA SER A 388 34.60 -33.04 -19.94
C SER A 388 35.91 -33.68 -20.34
#